data_AF-A0A2Z5QYP1-F1
#
_entry.id   AF-A0A2Z5QYP1-F1
#
_cell.length_a   1.000
_cell.length_b   1.000
_cell.length_c   1.000
_cell.angle_alpha   90.00
_cell.angle_beta   90.00
_cell.angle_gamma   90.00
#
_symmetry.space_group_name_H-M   'P 1'
#
loop_
_entity.id
_entity.type
_entity.pdbx_description
1 polymer ?
#
loop_
_entity_poly.entity_id
_entity_poly.type
_entity_poly.pdbx_seq_one_letter_code
_entity_poly.pdbx_strand_id
1 'polypeptide(L)'
;MTAEDLRWWAGITITDARYAFKHARRTQTIVLGGQEYAVGSWQEGVTRSELRDALNRELSLPAFDEYLLGYADKSFALREELRPQVLTWNGMSWDFTLAAGEATGRAST
;
A
#
# COMPACT_ATOMS: atom_id res chain seq x y z
N MET A 1 3.86 6.34 -2.58
CA MET A 1 4.87 5.26 -2.73
C MET A 1 6.27 5.85 -2.76
N THR A 2 7.27 5.05 -2.40
CA THR A 2 8.70 5.37 -2.48
C THR A 2 9.35 4.77 -3.74
N ALA A 3 10.62 5.09 -3.99
CA ALA A 3 11.38 4.44 -5.06
C ALA A 3 11.62 2.94 -4.82
N GLU A 4 11.72 2.52 -3.56
CA GLU A 4 11.84 1.09 -3.22
C GLU A 4 10.53 0.35 -3.48
N ASP A 5 9.38 0.96 -3.20
CA ASP A 5 8.06 0.38 -3.52
C ASP A 5 7.93 0.18 -5.04
N LEU A 6 8.24 1.20 -5.84
CA LEU A 6 8.14 1.11 -7.29
C LEU A 6 9.10 0.06 -7.87
N ARG A 7 10.34 0.02 -7.36
CA ARG A 7 11.34 -0.98 -7.73
C ARG A 7 10.85 -2.39 -7.43
N TRP A 8 10.34 -2.62 -6.22
CA TRP A 8 9.78 -3.89 -5.78
C TRP A 8 8.62 -4.32 -6.66
N TRP A 9 7.65 -3.44 -6.86
CA TRP A 9 6.41 -3.75 -7.56
C TRP A 9 6.61 -3.96 -9.06
N ALA A 10 7.37 -3.08 -9.73
CA ALA A 10 7.57 -3.15 -11.17
C ALA A 10 8.72 -4.10 -11.59
N GLY A 11 9.51 -4.62 -10.65
CA GLY A 11 10.65 -5.47 -10.96
C GLY A 11 11.77 -4.75 -11.72
N ILE A 12 11.91 -3.43 -11.52
CA ILE A 12 12.91 -2.59 -12.19
C ILE A 12 14.11 -2.29 -11.28
N THR A 13 15.18 -1.69 -11.82
CA THR A 13 16.31 -1.26 -10.99
C THR A 13 15.94 -0.05 -10.14
N ILE A 14 16.64 0.16 -9.01
CA ILE A 14 16.45 1.37 -8.19
C ILE A 14 16.82 2.64 -8.97
N THR A 15 17.74 2.54 -9.92
CA THR A 15 18.12 3.65 -10.82
C THR A 15 16.95 4.03 -11.71
N ASP A 16 16.28 3.05 -12.33
CA ASP A 16 15.10 3.29 -13.17
C ASP A 16 13.94 3.85 -12.36
N ALA A 17 13.71 3.32 -11.14
CA ALA A 17 12.69 3.84 -10.25
C ALA A 17 12.95 5.32 -9.92
N ARG A 18 14.16 5.68 -9.45
CA ARG A 18 14.52 7.08 -9.17
C ARG A 18 14.41 7.97 -10.40
N TYR A 19 14.81 7.46 -11.56
CA TYR A 19 14.65 8.16 -12.83
C TYR A 19 13.17 8.45 -13.12
N ALA A 20 12.28 7.47 -12.92
CA ALA A 20 10.85 7.64 -13.10
C ALA A 20 10.28 8.74 -12.18
N PHE A 21 10.61 8.75 -10.88
CA PHE A 21 10.14 9.79 -9.97
C PHE A 21 10.62 11.20 -10.37
N LYS A 22 11.85 11.33 -10.85
CA LYS A 22 12.40 12.62 -11.32
C LYS A 22 11.61 13.20 -12.50
N HIS A 23 11.02 12.34 -13.34
CA HIS A 23 10.30 12.74 -14.56
C HIS A 23 8.78 12.61 -14.45
N ALA A 24 8.28 12.08 -13.33
CA ALA A 24 6.86 11.96 -13.07
C ALA A 24 6.19 13.34 -13.08
N ARG A 25 5.00 13.39 -13.66
CA ARG A 25 4.15 14.59 -13.70
C ARG A 25 2.86 14.28 -12.96
N ARG A 26 2.17 15.33 -12.49
CA ARG A 26 0.91 15.21 -11.73
C ARG A 26 1.09 14.40 -10.45
N THR A 27 2.24 14.56 -9.81
CA THR A 27 2.57 14.01 -8.50
C THR A 27 2.90 15.13 -7.54
N GLN A 28 2.75 14.85 -6.26
CA GLN A 28 3.18 15.69 -5.15
C GLN A 28 3.93 14.82 -4.13
N THR A 29 4.72 15.45 -3.27
CA THR A 29 5.41 14.78 -2.17
C THR A 29 4.69 15.03 -0.86
N ILE A 30 4.45 13.96 -0.10
CA ILE A 30 4.01 14.04 1.29
C ILE A 30 5.07 13.41 2.19
N VAL A 31 5.12 13.85 3.45
CA VAL A 31 6.02 13.28 4.46
C VAL A 31 5.21 12.57 5.53
N LEU A 32 5.50 11.29 5.75
CA LEU A 32 4.87 10.46 6.76
C LEU A 32 5.97 9.73 7.54
N GLY A 33 5.98 9.87 8.87
CA GLY A 33 6.99 9.23 9.71
C GLY A 33 8.45 9.61 9.39
N GLY A 34 8.67 10.80 8.80
CA GLY A 34 9.99 11.24 8.34
C GLY A 34 10.44 10.69 6.98
N GLN A 35 9.62 9.86 6.33
CA GLN A 35 9.84 9.34 4.99
C GLN A 35 9.04 10.14 3.96
N GLU A 36 9.67 10.47 2.84
CA GLU A 36 9.00 11.09 1.69
C GLU A 36 8.29 10.03 0.83
N TYR A 37 7.05 10.31 0.44
CA TYR A 37 6.27 9.52 -0.49
C TYR A 37 5.78 10.39 -1.63
N ALA A 38 5.90 9.93 -2.87
CA ALA A 38 5.17 10.55 -3.96
C ALA A 38 3.75 9.97 -4.03
N VAL A 39 2.79 10.86 -4.18
CA VAL A 39 1.37 10.55 -4.40
C VAL A 39 0.85 11.34 -5.60
N GLY A 40 -0.30 10.97 -6.14
CA GLY A 40 -0.91 11.74 -7.22
C GLY A 40 -1.31 13.13 -6.73
N SER A 41 -1.10 14.16 -7.56
CA SER A 41 -1.50 15.55 -7.22
C SER A 41 -3.01 15.70 -7.05
N TRP A 42 -3.80 14.76 -7.58
CA TRP A 42 -5.25 14.69 -7.32
C TRP A 42 -5.59 14.52 -5.84
N GLN A 43 -4.65 14.05 -5.01
CA GLN A 43 -4.87 13.88 -3.57
C GLN A 43 -4.84 15.20 -2.79
N GLU A 44 -4.37 16.32 -3.37
CA GLU A 44 -4.36 17.65 -2.71
C GLU A 44 -5.75 18.08 -2.22
N GLY A 45 -6.80 17.66 -2.94
CA GLY A 45 -8.19 17.99 -2.61
C GLY A 45 -8.87 17.02 -1.64
N VAL A 46 -8.21 15.92 -1.23
CA VAL A 46 -8.84 14.92 -0.37
C VAL A 46 -9.01 15.49 1.04
N THR A 47 -10.27 15.57 1.48
CA THR A 47 -10.63 16.15 2.76
C THR A 47 -10.42 15.16 3.90
N ARG A 48 -10.30 15.69 5.12
CA ARG A 48 -10.28 14.87 6.34
C ARG A 48 -11.56 14.04 6.51
N SER A 49 -12.70 14.50 5.98
CA SER A 49 -13.94 13.73 6.06
C SER A 49 -13.88 12.51 5.15
N GLU A 50 -13.45 12.70 3.90
CA GLU A 50 -13.28 11.59 2.96
C GLU A 50 -12.28 10.56 3.46
N LEU A 51 -11.19 11.00 4.11
CA LEU A 51 -10.23 10.08 4.75
C LEU A 51 -10.89 9.27 5.88
N ARG A 52 -11.68 9.91 6.76
CA ARG A 52 -12.42 9.19 7.81
C ARG A 52 -13.42 8.22 7.21
N ASP A 53 -14.16 8.64 6.19
CA ASP A 53 -15.15 7.79 5.53
C ASP A 53 -14.48 6.60 4.83
N ALA A 54 -13.28 6.78 4.27
CA ALA A 54 -12.49 5.69 3.71
C ALA A 54 -12.00 4.71 4.80
N LEU A 55 -11.50 5.21 5.93
CA LEU A 55 -11.02 4.39 7.04
C LEU A 55 -12.15 3.63 7.77
N ASN A 56 -13.38 4.16 7.74
CA ASN A 56 -14.55 3.50 8.31
C ASN A 56 -15.08 2.34 7.47
N ARG A 57 -14.54 2.11 6.27
CA ARG A 57 -14.96 0.99 5.41
C ARG A 57 -14.31 -0.30 5.89
N GLU A 58 -15.14 -1.35 5.93
CA GLU A 58 -14.66 -2.73 5.96
C GLU A 58 -14.72 -3.29 4.55
N LEU A 59 -13.63 -3.92 4.11
CA LEU A 59 -13.52 -4.50 2.78
C LEU A 59 -13.12 -5.96 2.90
N SER A 60 -13.74 -6.83 2.10
CA SER A 60 -13.22 -8.17 1.85
C SER A 60 -12.48 -8.13 0.51
N LEU A 61 -11.16 -8.32 0.55
CA LEU A 61 -10.30 -8.29 -0.62
C LEU A 61 -9.88 -9.72 -1.01
N PRO A 62 -9.76 -10.01 -2.31
CA PRO A 62 -9.30 -11.30 -2.76
C PRO A 62 -7.82 -11.54 -2.42
N ALA A 63 -7.40 -12.79 -2.45
CA ALA A 63 -6.00 -13.15 -2.48
C ALA A 63 -5.26 -12.36 -3.57
N PHE A 64 -4.01 -11.98 -3.27
CA PHE A 64 -3.14 -11.23 -4.18
C PHE A 64 -3.63 -9.81 -4.55
N ASP A 65 -4.48 -9.19 -3.72
CA ASP A 65 -4.88 -7.80 -3.94
C ASP A 65 -3.71 -6.80 -3.77
N GLU A 66 -3.71 -5.76 -4.61
CA GLU A 66 -2.68 -4.71 -4.64
C GLU A 66 -2.60 -3.89 -3.35
N TYR A 67 -3.63 -3.90 -2.50
CA TYR A 67 -3.58 -3.25 -1.20
C TYR A 67 -2.37 -3.69 -0.37
N LEU A 68 -1.97 -4.96 -0.49
CA LEU A 68 -0.77 -5.50 0.15
C LEU A 68 0.39 -5.67 -0.83
N LEU A 69 0.16 -5.99 -2.09
CA LEU A 69 1.23 -6.27 -3.04
C LEU A 69 1.94 -5.02 -3.60
N GLY A 70 1.26 -3.86 -3.57
CA GLY A 70 1.75 -2.60 -4.14
C GLY A 70 2.94 -1.95 -3.43
N TYR A 71 3.31 -2.45 -2.24
CA TYR A 71 4.34 -1.85 -1.40
C TYR A 71 5.44 -2.85 -1.04
N ALA A 72 6.68 -2.39 -0.96
CA ALA A 72 7.79 -3.24 -0.53
C ALA A 72 7.65 -3.55 0.97
N ASP A 73 7.50 -2.50 1.77
CA ASP A 73 7.13 -2.58 3.18
C ASP A 73 5.61 -2.65 3.33
N LYS A 74 5.13 -3.67 4.04
CA LYS A 74 3.69 -3.93 4.23
C LYS A 74 3.29 -3.78 5.70
N SER A 75 4.23 -3.41 6.58
CA SER A 75 4.02 -3.38 8.03
C SER A 75 2.91 -2.42 8.47
N PHE A 76 2.65 -1.38 7.66
CA PHE A 76 1.57 -0.42 7.92
C PHE A 76 0.16 -0.96 7.61
N ALA A 77 0.04 -2.01 6.80
CA ALA A 77 -1.25 -2.57 6.39
C ALA A 77 -1.44 -4.04 6.82
N LEU A 78 -0.36 -4.74 7.15
CA LEU A 78 -0.39 -6.13 7.59
C LEU A 78 0.57 -6.32 8.77
N ARG A 79 -0.01 -6.46 9.96
CA ARG A 79 0.72 -6.80 11.19
C ARG A 79 1.38 -8.17 11.08
N GLU A 80 2.59 -8.31 11.63
CA GLU A 80 3.41 -9.52 11.49
C GLU A 80 2.71 -10.76 12.05
N GLU A 81 1.91 -10.62 13.11
CA GLU A 81 1.18 -11.73 13.73
C GLU A 81 0.10 -12.32 12.80
N LEU A 82 -0.42 -11.52 11.86
CA LEU A 82 -1.43 -11.93 10.89
C LEU A 82 -0.82 -12.41 9.57
N ARG A 83 0.45 -12.10 9.32
CA ARG A 83 1.16 -12.42 8.09
C ARG A 83 1.08 -13.90 7.68
N PRO A 84 1.26 -14.89 8.59
CA PRO A 84 1.14 -16.30 8.24
C PRO A 84 -0.25 -16.71 7.72
N GLN A 85 -1.27 -15.91 8.01
CA GLN A 85 -2.67 -16.19 7.65
C GLN A 85 -3.12 -15.41 6.41
N VAL A 86 -2.50 -14.27 6.10
CA VAL A 86 -2.93 -13.38 5.00
C VAL A 86 -1.97 -13.39 3.80
N LEU A 87 -0.67 -13.18 4.03
CA LEU A 87 0.35 -13.13 2.99
C LEU A 87 1.66 -13.68 3.54
N THR A 88 1.90 -14.97 3.29
CA THR A 88 3.10 -15.67 3.74
C THR A 88 4.40 -15.14 3.12
N TRP A 89 5.51 -15.48 3.77
CA TRP A 89 6.86 -15.15 3.30
C TRP A 89 7.24 -15.76 1.95
N ASN A 90 6.66 -16.90 1.56
CA ASN A 90 6.84 -17.49 0.24
C ASN A 90 5.84 -16.98 -0.81
N GLY A 91 5.08 -15.92 -0.50
CA GLY A 91 4.21 -15.24 -1.46
C GLY A 91 2.82 -15.84 -1.62
N MET A 92 2.44 -16.85 -0.83
CA MET A 92 1.06 -17.34 -0.81
C MET A 92 0.16 -16.33 -0.09
N SER A 93 -0.92 -15.93 -0.76
CA SER A 93 -1.93 -14.99 -0.27
C SER A 93 -3.30 -15.67 -0.20
N TRP A 94 -4.15 -15.22 0.73
CA TRP A 94 -5.55 -15.61 0.85
C TRP A 94 -6.44 -14.38 0.85
N ASP A 95 -7.72 -14.58 0.57
CA ASP A 95 -8.75 -13.57 0.78
C ASP A 95 -8.68 -13.05 2.22
N PHE A 96 -8.79 -11.74 2.39
CA PHE A 96 -8.56 -11.07 3.67
C PHE A 96 -9.51 -9.90 3.88
N THR A 97 -9.81 -9.63 5.15
CA THR A 97 -10.63 -8.47 5.52
C THR A 97 -9.74 -7.30 5.91
N LEU A 98 -10.11 -6.09 5.47
CA LEU A 98 -9.54 -4.83 5.92
C LEU A 98 -10.51 -4.11 6.84
N ALA A 99 -10.00 -3.50 7.91
CA ALA A 99 -10.70 -2.52 8.73
C ALA A 99 -9.72 -1.44 9.18
N ALA A 100 -10.15 -0.17 9.21
CA ALA A 100 -9.30 0.96 9.58
C ALA A 100 -7.98 1.07 8.79
N GLY A 101 -7.96 0.54 7.55
CA GLY A 101 -6.79 0.52 6.69
C GLY A 101 -5.78 -0.61 6.95
N GLU A 102 -6.11 -1.56 7.84
CA GLU A 102 -5.26 -2.70 8.17
C GLU A 102 -5.97 -4.03 7.93
N ALA A 103 -5.20 -5.05 7.54
CA ALA A 103 -5.68 -6.42 7.46
C ALA A 103 -6.01 -6.94 8.86
N THR A 104 -7.20 -7.53 9.00
CA THR A 104 -7.69 -8.08 10.27
C THR A 104 -7.60 -9.60 10.34
N GLY A 105 -7.34 -10.27 9.21
CA GLY A 105 -7.19 -11.73 9.11
C GLY A 105 -7.73 -12.25 7.78
N ARG A 106 -7.85 -13.58 7.67
CA ARG A 106 -8.50 -14.22 6.52
C ARG A 106 -9.97 -13.82 6.46
N ALA A 107 -10.45 -13.55 5.24
CA ALA A 107 -11.88 -13.51 4.99
C ALA A 107 -12.45 -14.91 5.23
N SER A 108 -13.61 -15.00 5.87
CA SER A 108 -14.33 -16.27 5.99
C SER A 108 -15.01 -16.54 4.64
N THR A 109 -14.82 -17.75 4.11
CA THR A 109 -15.53 -18.24 2.93
C THR A 109 -16.99 -18.51 3.20
#